data_AF-A0A941TZD1-F1
#
_entry.id   AF-A0A941TZD1-F1
#
_cell.length_a   1.000
_cell.length_b   1.000
_cell.length_c   1.000
_cell.angle_alpha   90.00
_cell.angle_beta   90.00
_cell.angle_gamma   90.00
#
_symmetry.space_group_name_H-M   'P 1'
#
loop_
_entity.id
_entity.type
_entity.pdbx_description
1 polymer ?
#
loop_
_entity_poly.entity_id
_entity_poly.type
_entity_poly.pdbx_seq_one_letter_code
_entity_poly.pdbx_strand_id
1 'polypeptide(L)'
;ATVGDGLRTGVVYHHLNSQGGVVFLRQDGAVAEFGYAIYHRVERGANEIYDAVLATLVNFMRELCGAGWVPSEVLIAHAAPADASPYRRLFRCPVRFDAELNALRFGAHWLDQPVAGADRNALRELRRRADALAQPELIDKLRRSLRVLLLTGVASGDAVADMLAMHRRTLNRRLEALGTTFREVLDDVRHDAACELLAATQLPLDDIAAALGYAGTSPFTRAFRRSAGTSPGQWRREAQAGRVERLGSPDRPSPDETPARPAADVPAATP
;
A
#
# COMPACT_ATOMS: atom_id res chain seq x y z
N ALA A 1 9.96 -2.10 25.15
CA ALA A 1 9.46 -1.72 23.82
C ALA A 1 7.95 -1.79 23.93
N THR A 2 7.26 -0.83 23.33
CA THR A 2 5.79 -0.82 23.33
C THR A 2 5.24 -1.54 22.09
N VAL A 3 3.94 -1.80 22.08
CA VAL A 3 3.23 -2.30 20.88
C VAL A 3 3.45 -1.35 19.71
N GLY A 4 3.41 -0.04 19.95
CA GLY A 4 3.70 0.98 18.95
C GLY A 4 5.10 0.88 18.35
N ASP A 5 6.12 0.65 19.18
CA ASP A 5 7.50 0.40 18.70
C ASP A 5 7.56 -0.82 17.78
N GLY A 6 6.86 -1.90 18.17
CA GLY A 6 6.78 -3.15 17.42
C GLY A 6 6.11 -2.95 16.06
N LEU A 7 4.92 -2.34 16.04
CA LEU A 7 4.17 -2.07 14.81
C LEU A 7 4.93 -1.16 13.85
N ARG A 8 5.54 -0.07 14.35
CA ARG A 8 6.37 0.82 13.52
C ARG A 8 7.57 0.08 12.94
N THR A 9 8.21 -0.80 13.71
CA THR A 9 9.29 -1.65 13.20
C THR A 9 8.78 -2.58 12.09
N GLY A 10 7.63 -3.22 12.29
CA GLY A 10 7.00 -4.07 11.27
C GLY A 10 6.71 -3.31 9.98
N VAL A 11 6.19 -2.08 10.06
CA VAL A 11 5.93 -1.22 8.90
C VAL A 11 7.22 -0.96 8.08
N VAL A 12 8.33 -0.63 8.76
CA VAL A 12 9.62 -0.36 8.11
C VAL A 12 10.11 -1.61 7.38
N TYR A 13 10.11 -2.76 8.06
CA TYR A 13 10.73 -3.99 7.55
C TYR A 13 9.77 -4.90 6.77
N HIS A 14 8.49 -4.53 6.61
CA HIS A 14 7.51 -5.36 5.89
C HIS A 14 7.94 -5.75 4.46
N HIS A 15 8.77 -4.91 3.80
CA HIS A 15 9.31 -5.22 2.47
C HIS A 15 10.10 -6.53 2.40
N LEU A 16 10.65 -7.00 3.53
CA LEU A 16 11.36 -8.27 3.63
C LEU A 16 10.42 -9.49 3.65
N ASN A 17 9.14 -9.27 4.00
CA ASN A 17 8.12 -10.31 4.02
C ASN A 17 7.33 -10.35 2.71
N SER A 18 6.98 -9.18 2.18
CA SER A 18 6.22 -9.07 0.93
C SER A 18 6.50 -7.76 0.20
N GLN A 19 6.62 -7.87 -1.12
CA GLN A 19 6.69 -6.74 -2.07
C GLN A 19 5.36 -6.52 -2.81
N GLY A 20 4.30 -7.23 -2.42
CA GLY A 20 2.96 -7.05 -3.00
C GLY A 20 2.13 -5.94 -2.36
N GLY A 21 2.59 -5.37 -1.23
CA GLY A 21 1.86 -4.33 -0.53
C GLY A 21 2.60 -3.74 0.68
N VAL A 22 1.98 -2.75 1.29
CA VAL A 22 2.48 -2.02 2.46
C VAL A 22 1.56 -2.22 3.64
N VAL A 23 2.16 -2.52 4.78
CA VAL A 23 1.51 -2.31 6.07
C VAL A 23 1.70 -0.85 6.46
N PHE A 24 0.68 -0.21 7.02
CA PHE A 24 0.74 1.15 7.54
C PHE A 24 0.17 1.23 8.95
N LEU A 25 0.62 2.24 9.70
CA LEU A 25 0.08 2.60 11.00
C LEU A 25 -0.19 4.11 10.99
N ARG A 26 -1.44 4.51 11.26
CA ARG A 26 -1.82 5.90 11.50
C ARG A 26 -2.45 6.08 12.86
N GLN A 27 -2.31 7.27 13.42
CA GLN A 27 -2.91 7.65 14.68
C GLN A 27 -3.53 9.03 14.53
N ASP A 28 -4.81 9.13 14.86
CA ASP A 28 -5.56 10.38 14.91
C ASP A 28 -6.18 10.51 16.31
N GLY A 29 -5.58 11.37 17.13
CA GLY A 29 -5.94 11.53 18.54
C GLY A 29 -5.92 10.20 19.31
N ALA A 30 -7.10 9.81 19.79
CA ALA A 30 -7.31 8.61 20.60
C ALA A 30 -7.54 7.33 19.77
N VAL A 31 -7.54 7.42 18.43
CA VAL A 31 -7.78 6.30 17.52
C VAL A 31 -6.50 5.99 16.74
N ALA A 32 -6.15 4.71 16.71
CA ALA A 32 -5.11 4.18 15.85
C ALA A 32 -5.71 3.27 14.78
N GLU A 33 -5.11 3.26 13.60
CA GLU A 33 -5.43 2.33 12.54
C GLU A 33 -4.19 1.66 12.00
N PHE A 34 -4.25 0.32 11.95
CA PHE A 34 -3.19 -0.53 11.46
C PHE A 34 -3.74 -1.36 10.30
N GLY A 35 -3.18 -1.19 9.11
CA GLY A 35 -3.79 -1.71 7.89
C GLY A 35 -2.79 -2.10 6.82
N TYR A 36 -3.34 -2.51 5.68
CA TYR A 36 -2.58 -2.97 4.53
C TYR A 36 -3.11 -2.36 3.24
N ALA A 37 -2.19 -2.05 2.32
CA ALA A 37 -2.53 -1.56 0.99
C ALA A 37 -1.60 -2.16 -0.06
N ILE A 38 -2.20 -2.68 -1.12
CA ILE A 38 -1.47 -3.11 -2.31
C ILE A 38 -1.03 -1.85 -3.08
N TYR A 39 0.19 -1.83 -3.63
CA TYR A 39 0.73 -0.68 -4.39
C TYR A 39 1.10 -1.01 -5.84
N HIS A 40 0.85 -2.24 -6.27
CA HIS A 40 0.86 -2.68 -7.66
C HIS A 40 -0.52 -3.22 -8.01
N ARG A 41 -1.03 -2.88 -9.18
CA ARG A 41 -2.32 -3.39 -9.64
C ARG A 41 -2.33 -4.92 -9.61
N VAL A 42 -3.30 -5.49 -8.89
CA VAL A 42 -3.56 -6.93 -8.86
C VAL A 42 -4.78 -7.22 -9.73
N GLU A 43 -4.63 -8.12 -10.70
CA GLU A 43 -5.70 -8.44 -11.65
C GLU A 43 -6.82 -9.27 -11.01
N ARG A 44 -6.47 -10.20 -10.10
CA ARG A 44 -7.41 -11.09 -9.41
C ARG A 44 -6.91 -11.42 -8.00
N GLY A 45 -7.84 -11.63 -7.07
CA GLY A 45 -7.50 -12.08 -5.72
C GLY A 45 -7.18 -10.96 -4.71
N ALA A 46 -7.37 -9.68 -5.09
CA ALA A 46 -7.00 -8.56 -4.23
C ALA A 46 -7.81 -8.57 -2.91
N ASN A 47 -9.11 -8.88 -2.98
CA ASN A 47 -9.98 -8.95 -1.80
C ASN A 47 -9.55 -10.06 -0.85
N GLU A 48 -9.25 -11.24 -1.38
CA GLU A 48 -8.78 -12.40 -0.63
C GLU A 48 -7.43 -12.14 0.04
N ILE A 49 -6.53 -11.42 -0.66
CA ILE A 49 -5.26 -10.95 -0.07
C ILE A 49 -5.55 -9.99 1.08
N TYR A 50 -6.43 -9.00 0.90
CA TYR A 50 -6.78 -8.07 1.95
C TYR A 50 -7.38 -8.78 3.17
N ASP A 51 -8.30 -9.71 2.97
CA ASP A 51 -8.93 -10.48 4.04
C ASP A 51 -7.92 -11.34 4.82
N ALA A 52 -7.05 -12.05 4.09
CA ALA A 52 -6.01 -12.87 4.71
C ALA A 52 -5.02 -12.01 5.50
N VAL A 53 -4.64 -10.84 4.98
CA VAL A 53 -3.76 -9.93 5.68
C VAL A 53 -4.44 -9.35 6.92
N LEU A 54 -5.69 -8.87 6.83
CA LEU A 54 -6.42 -8.37 8.00
C LEU A 54 -6.56 -9.43 9.10
N ALA A 55 -6.83 -10.69 8.73
CA ALA A 55 -6.82 -11.82 9.65
C ALA A 55 -5.46 -11.97 10.35
N THR A 56 -4.38 -11.86 9.58
CA THR A 56 -3.00 -11.93 10.08
C THR A 56 -2.68 -10.77 11.02
N LEU A 57 -3.06 -9.54 10.67
CA LEU A 57 -2.85 -8.36 11.52
C LEU A 57 -3.58 -8.50 12.86
N VAL A 58 -4.79 -9.08 12.88
CA VAL A 58 -5.50 -9.34 14.15
C VAL A 58 -4.80 -10.37 15.01
N ASN A 59 -4.29 -11.44 14.41
CA ASN A 59 -3.51 -12.43 15.15
C ASN A 59 -2.22 -11.82 15.72
N PHE A 60 -1.55 -10.98 14.94
CA PHE A 60 -0.37 -10.24 15.40
C PHE A 60 -0.70 -9.32 16.58
N MET A 61 -1.82 -8.58 16.50
CA MET A 61 -2.27 -7.74 17.61
C MET A 61 -2.63 -8.56 18.86
N ARG A 62 -3.25 -9.74 18.72
CA ARG A 62 -3.53 -10.65 19.85
C ARG A 62 -2.27 -11.24 20.46
N GLU A 63 -1.22 -11.45 19.68
CA GLU A 63 0.07 -11.89 20.19
C GLU A 63 0.74 -10.77 21.02
N LEU A 64 0.68 -9.53 20.54
CA LEU A 64 1.29 -8.39 21.23
C LEU A 64 0.49 -7.87 22.43
N CYS A 65 -0.84 -7.86 22.31
CA CYS A 65 -1.76 -7.23 23.25
C CYS A 65 -2.54 -8.23 24.12
N GLY A 66 -2.35 -9.53 23.89
CA GLY A 66 -3.03 -10.63 24.56
C GLY A 66 -4.21 -11.21 23.77
N ALA A 67 -4.50 -12.49 24.01
CA ALA A 67 -5.47 -13.27 23.23
C ALA A 67 -6.91 -12.73 23.26
N GLY A 68 -7.25 -11.92 24.28
CA GLY A 68 -8.54 -11.24 24.42
C GLY A 68 -8.65 -9.94 23.62
N TRP A 69 -7.57 -9.48 22.98
CA TRP A 69 -7.59 -8.23 22.22
C TRP A 69 -8.57 -8.32 21.04
N VAL A 70 -9.36 -7.26 20.89
CA VAL A 70 -10.31 -7.06 19.80
C VAL A 70 -10.19 -5.62 19.30
N PRO A 71 -10.22 -5.40 17.98
CA PRO A 71 -10.32 -4.04 17.45
C PRO A 71 -11.70 -3.46 17.74
N SER A 72 -11.82 -2.13 17.73
CA SER A 72 -13.12 -1.46 17.85
C SER A 72 -13.94 -1.59 16.57
N GLU A 73 -13.27 -1.66 15.41
CA GLU A 73 -13.89 -1.82 14.10
C GLU A 73 -12.85 -2.37 13.10
N VAL A 74 -13.29 -3.17 12.12
CA VAL A 74 -12.48 -3.53 10.96
C VAL A 74 -13.05 -2.87 9.71
N LEU A 75 -12.19 -2.17 8.98
CA LEU A 75 -12.50 -1.50 7.72
C LEU A 75 -12.05 -2.39 6.56
N ILE A 76 -12.95 -2.60 5.60
CA ILE A 76 -12.69 -3.44 4.43
C ILE A 76 -13.10 -2.70 3.16
N ALA A 77 -12.14 -2.54 2.25
CA ALA A 77 -12.30 -1.79 1.01
C ALA A 77 -12.86 -2.63 -0.14
N HIS A 78 -13.88 -3.43 0.15
CA HIS A 78 -14.69 -4.09 -0.84
C HIS A 78 -16.13 -4.24 -0.34
N ALA A 79 -17.05 -4.51 -1.26
CA ALA A 79 -18.46 -4.75 -0.95
C ALA A 79 -18.63 -5.95 -0.01
N ALA A 80 -19.66 -5.91 0.82
CA ALA A 80 -19.98 -7.02 1.70
C ALA A 80 -20.30 -8.30 0.91
N PRO A 81 -19.74 -9.46 1.27
CA PRO A 81 -20.14 -10.72 0.68
C PRO A 81 -21.57 -11.09 1.09
N ALA A 82 -22.18 -12.01 0.35
CA ALA A 82 -23.52 -12.52 0.67
C ALA A 82 -23.61 -13.11 2.10
N ASP A 83 -22.54 -13.78 2.56
CA ASP A 83 -22.40 -14.22 3.95
C ASP A 83 -21.21 -13.53 4.64
N ALA A 84 -21.52 -12.54 5.46
CA ALA A 84 -20.54 -11.83 6.30
C ALA A 84 -20.29 -12.51 7.66
N SER A 85 -20.89 -13.68 7.94
CA SER A 85 -20.73 -14.38 9.22
C SER A 85 -19.29 -14.80 9.54
N PRO A 86 -18.44 -15.23 8.57
CA PRO A 86 -17.05 -15.58 8.86
C PRO A 86 -16.23 -14.41 9.42
N TYR A 87 -16.45 -13.21 8.87
CA TYR A 87 -15.78 -11.97 9.28
C TYR A 87 -16.10 -11.63 10.74
N ARG A 88 -17.39 -11.72 11.13
CA ARG A 88 -17.82 -11.46 12.51
C ARG A 88 -17.21 -12.45 13.50
N ARG A 89 -17.14 -13.74 13.14
CA ARG A 89 -16.53 -14.78 13.99
C ARG A 89 -15.03 -14.57 14.18
N LEU A 90 -14.33 -14.22 13.11
CA LEU A 90 -12.88 -14.02 13.12
C LEU A 90 -12.49 -12.74 13.89
N PHE A 91 -13.11 -11.61 13.54
CA PHE A 91 -12.74 -10.29 14.03
C PHE A 91 -13.36 -9.94 15.38
N ARG A 92 -14.50 -10.55 15.73
CA ARG A 92 -15.20 -10.35 17.02
C ARG A 92 -15.55 -8.89 17.31
N CYS A 93 -15.76 -8.10 16.26
CA CYS A 93 -16.10 -6.69 16.33
C CYS A 93 -16.96 -6.30 15.11
N PRO A 94 -17.50 -5.07 15.06
CA PRO A 94 -18.13 -4.53 13.86
C PRO A 94 -17.17 -4.51 12.67
N VAL A 95 -17.68 -4.90 11.49
CA VAL A 95 -16.95 -4.88 10.22
C VAL A 95 -17.67 -3.93 9.28
N ARG A 96 -16.98 -2.89 8.82
CA ARG A 96 -17.47 -1.92 7.84
C ARG A 96 -16.88 -2.24 6.48
N PHE A 97 -17.71 -2.83 5.63
CA PHE A 97 -17.46 -3.01 4.21
C PHE A 97 -17.67 -1.68 3.47
N ASP A 98 -17.28 -1.65 2.20
CA ASP A 98 -17.28 -0.44 1.38
C ASP A 98 -16.53 0.72 2.05
N ALA A 99 -15.46 0.40 2.77
CA ALA A 99 -14.59 1.40 3.37
C ALA A 99 -13.52 1.89 2.38
N GLU A 100 -12.91 3.01 2.71
CA GLU A 100 -11.89 3.69 1.94
C GLU A 100 -10.52 2.99 1.98
N LEU A 101 -10.32 2.04 2.91
CA LEU A 101 -9.07 1.32 3.16
C LEU A 101 -9.32 0.03 3.96
N ASN A 102 -8.31 -0.84 3.96
CA ASN A 102 -8.30 -2.09 4.73
C ASN A 102 -7.50 -1.91 6.01
N ALA A 103 -8.16 -1.80 7.17
CA ALA A 103 -7.49 -1.58 8.44
C ALA A 103 -8.24 -2.08 9.68
N LEU A 104 -7.49 -2.33 10.74
CA LEU A 104 -7.96 -2.52 12.09
C LEU A 104 -7.98 -1.16 12.78
N ARG A 105 -9.14 -0.72 13.26
CA ARG A 105 -9.30 0.48 14.08
C ARG A 105 -9.36 0.09 15.55
N PHE A 106 -8.62 0.79 16.40
CA PHE A 106 -8.55 0.53 17.84
C PHE A 106 -8.12 1.77 18.63
N GLY A 107 -8.25 1.72 19.97
CA GLY A 107 -7.82 2.81 20.83
C GLY A 107 -6.30 2.99 20.82
N ALA A 108 -5.83 4.22 20.59
CA ALA A 108 -4.40 4.54 20.49
C ALA A 108 -3.62 4.21 21.77
N HIS A 109 -4.28 4.14 22.94
CA HIS A 109 -3.67 3.70 24.20
C HIS A 109 -3.05 2.29 24.13
N TRP A 110 -3.46 1.45 23.17
CA TRP A 110 -2.82 0.15 22.92
C TRP A 110 -1.38 0.31 22.42
N LEU A 111 -1.06 1.40 21.72
CA LEU A 111 0.30 1.65 21.19
C LEU A 111 1.32 1.87 22.31
N ASP A 112 0.88 2.32 23.48
CA ASP A 112 1.72 2.57 24.65
C ASP A 112 1.91 1.32 25.53
N GLN A 113 1.17 0.25 25.25
CA GLN A 113 1.26 -0.98 26.04
C GLN A 113 2.64 -1.63 25.92
N PRO A 114 3.26 -2.05 27.03
CA PRO A 114 4.51 -2.81 26.99
C PRO A 114 4.30 -4.18 26.35
N VAL A 115 5.22 -4.59 25.47
CA VAL A 115 5.23 -5.95 24.92
C VAL A 115 5.93 -6.88 25.90
N ALA A 116 5.22 -7.90 26.38
CA ALA A 116 5.77 -8.94 27.24
C ALA A 116 6.86 -9.73 26.50
N GLY A 117 8.00 -9.98 27.15
CA GLY A 117 9.12 -10.72 26.54
C GLY A 117 9.95 -9.94 25.52
N ALA A 118 9.77 -8.61 25.42
CA ALA A 118 10.53 -7.79 24.48
C ALA A 118 12.04 -7.78 24.79
N ASP A 119 12.84 -8.44 23.94
CA ASP A 119 14.30 -8.42 23.98
C ASP A 119 14.86 -7.33 23.07
N ARG A 120 15.41 -6.28 23.67
CA ARG A 120 16.01 -5.14 22.95
C ARG A 120 17.28 -5.54 22.18
N ASN A 121 18.03 -6.51 22.65
CA ASN A 121 19.27 -6.95 21.99
C ASN A 121 18.95 -7.83 20.79
N ALA A 122 18.03 -8.78 20.94
CA ALA A 122 17.54 -9.57 19.81
C ALA A 122 16.94 -8.68 18.70
N LEU A 123 16.17 -7.65 19.08
CA LEU A 123 15.61 -6.69 18.13
C LEU A 123 16.70 -5.90 17.38
N ARG A 124 17.74 -5.44 18.09
CA ARG A 124 18.87 -4.73 17.45
C ARG A 124 19.62 -5.62 16.46
N GLU A 125 19.83 -6.88 16.80
CA GLU A 125 20.50 -7.84 15.93
C GLU A 125 19.66 -8.15 14.68
N LEU A 126 18.36 -8.39 14.85
CA LEU A 126 17.43 -8.58 13.73
C LEU A 126 17.41 -7.37 12.79
N ARG A 127 17.41 -6.15 13.33
CA ARG A 127 17.49 -4.91 12.53
C ARG A 127 18.78 -4.84 11.72
N ARG A 128 19.93 -5.13 12.33
CA ARG A 128 21.22 -5.15 11.61
C ARG A 128 21.22 -6.14 10.45
N ARG A 129 20.66 -7.33 10.65
CA ARG A 129 20.53 -8.34 9.59
C ARG A 129 19.56 -7.90 8.50
N ALA A 130 18.43 -7.33 8.89
CA ALA A 130 17.42 -6.81 7.99
C ALA A 130 17.97 -5.66 7.10
N ASP A 131 18.75 -4.75 7.69
CA ASP A 131 19.37 -3.63 6.97
C ASP A 131 20.43 -4.10 5.96
N ALA A 132 21.02 -5.29 6.17
CA ALA A 132 22.01 -5.89 5.27
C ALA A 132 21.38 -6.61 4.05
N LEU A 133 20.07 -6.82 4.04
CA LEU A 133 19.37 -7.43 2.90
C LEU A 133 19.19 -6.44 1.75
N ALA A 134 19.06 -6.99 0.53
CA ALA A 134 18.95 -6.20 -0.70
C ALA A 134 17.80 -5.19 -0.61
N GLN A 135 18.13 -3.95 -0.94
CA GLN A 135 17.21 -2.83 -0.86
C GLN A 135 16.36 -2.77 -2.14
N PRO A 136 15.04 -2.52 -2.05
CA PRO A 136 14.20 -2.39 -3.24
C PRO A 136 14.67 -1.25 -4.16
N GLU A 137 14.36 -1.38 -5.45
CA GLU A 137 14.63 -0.35 -6.45
C GLU A 137 13.97 1.00 -6.08
N LEU A 138 14.55 2.09 -6.57
CA LEU A 138 14.12 3.45 -6.18
C LEU A 138 12.64 3.70 -6.49
N ILE A 139 12.15 3.23 -7.65
CA ILE A 139 10.76 3.41 -8.07
C ILE A 139 9.82 2.64 -7.14
N ASP A 140 10.16 1.41 -6.76
CA ASP A 140 9.32 0.63 -5.83
C ASP A 140 9.29 1.25 -4.46
N LYS A 141 10.44 1.74 -3.96
CA LYS A 141 10.49 2.51 -2.71
C LYS A 141 9.61 3.76 -2.79
N LEU A 142 9.62 4.46 -3.92
CA LEU A 142 8.78 5.63 -4.15
C LEU A 142 7.30 5.27 -4.19
N ARG A 143 6.88 4.26 -4.96
CA ARG A 143 5.48 3.79 -5.02
C ARG A 143 4.98 3.36 -3.64
N ARG A 144 5.77 2.55 -2.95
CA ARG A 144 5.54 2.10 -1.57
C ARG A 144 5.29 3.28 -0.64
N SER A 145 6.19 4.26 -0.65
CA SER A 145 6.12 5.46 0.21
C SER A 145 4.90 6.32 -0.13
N LEU A 146 4.63 6.54 -1.41
CA LEU A 146 3.47 7.29 -1.89
C LEU A 146 2.17 6.63 -1.47
N ARG A 147 2.07 5.30 -1.54
CA ARG A 147 0.87 4.56 -1.10
C ARG A 147 0.59 4.79 0.38
N VAL A 148 1.62 4.71 1.24
CA VAL A 148 1.50 5.01 2.67
C VAL A 148 1.08 6.47 2.90
N LEU A 149 1.65 7.42 2.15
CA LEU A 149 1.30 8.83 2.27
C LEU A 149 -0.14 9.15 1.87
N LEU A 150 -0.66 8.48 0.83
CA LEU A 150 -2.06 8.62 0.45
C LEU A 150 -2.99 8.15 1.59
N LEU A 151 -2.65 7.02 2.22
CA LEU A 151 -3.43 6.46 3.34
C LEU A 151 -3.34 7.27 4.63
N THR A 152 -2.30 8.07 4.78
CA THR A 152 -2.08 8.95 5.94
C THR A 152 -2.46 10.41 5.66
N GLY A 153 -2.94 10.73 4.44
CA GLY A 153 -3.40 12.06 4.05
C GLY A 153 -2.28 13.08 3.76
N VAL A 154 -1.00 12.67 3.78
CA VAL A 154 0.15 13.58 3.63
C VAL A 154 0.91 13.27 2.33
N ALA A 155 0.32 13.51 1.15
CA ALA A 155 0.99 13.29 -0.14
C ALA A 155 1.98 14.41 -0.51
N SER A 156 2.97 14.59 0.36
CA SER A 156 4.19 15.40 0.29
C SER A 156 5.25 14.99 -0.73
N GLY A 157 5.66 15.85 -1.66
CA GLY A 157 6.93 15.64 -2.35
C GLY A 157 8.14 15.60 -1.41
N ASP A 158 8.14 16.50 -0.43
CA ASP A 158 9.20 16.58 0.57
C ASP A 158 9.05 15.46 1.60
N ALA A 159 7.82 15.13 2.01
CA ALA A 159 7.56 14.03 2.94
C ALA A 159 8.06 12.67 2.43
N VAL A 160 7.91 12.37 1.12
CA VAL A 160 8.50 11.16 0.55
C VAL A 160 10.02 11.23 0.54
N ALA A 161 10.60 12.37 0.18
CA ALA A 161 12.05 12.52 0.11
C ALA A 161 12.68 12.26 1.50
N ASP A 162 12.05 12.78 2.55
CA ASP A 162 12.44 12.55 3.95
C ASP A 162 12.32 11.07 4.33
N MET A 163 11.22 10.39 3.98
CA MET A 163 11.07 8.94 4.22
C MET A 163 12.11 8.10 3.47
N LEU A 164 12.57 8.56 2.32
CA LEU A 164 13.63 7.91 1.54
C LEU A 164 15.03 8.34 1.98
N ALA A 165 15.16 9.12 3.06
CA ALA A 165 16.41 9.67 3.59
C ALA A 165 17.23 10.42 2.52
N MET A 166 16.57 11.23 1.68
CA MET A 166 17.22 12.00 0.62
C MET A 166 16.59 13.38 0.43
N HIS A 167 17.39 14.34 -0.05
CA HIS A 167 16.86 15.64 -0.43
C HIS A 167 15.96 15.56 -1.67
N ARG A 168 14.93 16.40 -1.74
CA ARG A 168 14.00 16.52 -2.87
C ARG A 168 14.68 16.66 -4.24
N ARG A 169 15.75 17.47 -4.31
CA ARG A 169 16.55 17.65 -5.53
C ARG A 169 17.25 16.35 -5.97
N THR A 170 17.74 15.56 -5.02
CA THR A 170 18.39 14.27 -5.31
C THR A 170 17.37 13.25 -5.80
N LEU A 171 16.18 13.22 -5.19
CA LEU A 171 15.07 12.37 -5.64
C LEU A 171 14.69 12.71 -7.10
N ASN A 172 14.41 13.97 -7.40
CA ASN A 172 14.03 14.39 -8.75
C ASN A 172 15.10 14.04 -9.79
N ARG A 173 16.38 14.33 -9.53
CA ARG A 173 17.49 14.00 -10.44
C ARG A 173 17.58 12.49 -10.71
N ARG A 174 17.37 11.65 -9.68
CA ARG A 174 17.41 10.18 -9.86
C ARG A 174 16.20 9.68 -10.64
N LEU A 175 15.02 10.26 -10.45
CA LEU A 175 13.83 9.93 -11.23
C LEU A 175 13.99 10.34 -12.71
N GLU A 176 14.54 11.53 -12.96
CA GLU A 176 14.84 12.00 -14.32
C GLU A 176 15.82 11.06 -15.04
N ALA A 177 16.85 10.57 -14.34
CA ALA A 177 17.77 9.57 -14.87
C ALA A 177 17.11 8.22 -15.18
N LEU A 178 15.96 7.92 -14.55
CA LEU A 178 15.13 6.75 -14.82
C LEU A 178 13.99 7.06 -15.81
N GLY A 179 13.98 8.25 -16.42
CA GLY A 179 12.98 8.64 -17.43
C GLY A 179 11.60 8.95 -16.87
N THR A 180 11.48 9.28 -15.58
CA THR A 180 10.19 9.60 -14.95
C THR A 180 10.28 10.81 -14.01
N THR A 181 9.13 11.28 -13.53
CA THR A 181 9.01 12.36 -12.56
C THR A 181 8.21 11.92 -11.34
N PHE A 182 8.42 12.59 -10.21
CA PHE A 182 7.62 12.34 -9.01
C PHE A 182 6.11 12.45 -9.26
N ARG A 183 5.70 13.38 -10.12
CA ARG A 183 4.30 13.63 -10.43
C ARG A 183 3.69 12.46 -11.20
N GLU A 184 4.41 11.90 -12.17
CA GLU A 184 3.97 10.73 -12.92
C GLU A 184 3.79 9.53 -12.00
N VAL A 185 4.78 9.25 -11.14
CA VAL A 185 4.68 8.13 -10.18
C VAL A 185 3.53 8.33 -9.19
N LEU A 186 3.32 9.57 -8.70
CA LEU A 186 2.17 9.88 -7.83
C LEU A 186 0.82 9.71 -8.55
N ASP A 187 0.72 10.18 -9.79
CA ASP A 187 -0.51 10.07 -10.58
C ASP A 187 -0.81 8.59 -10.90
N ASP A 188 0.21 7.78 -11.21
CA ASP A 188 0.09 6.33 -11.41
C ASP A 188 -0.38 5.62 -10.13
N VAL A 189 0.23 5.90 -8.97
CA VAL A 189 -0.18 5.30 -7.68
C VAL A 189 -1.61 5.70 -7.32
N ARG A 190 -2.03 6.95 -7.57
CA ARG A 190 -3.41 7.39 -7.39
C ARG A 190 -4.37 6.70 -8.34
N HIS A 191 -3.95 6.47 -9.58
CA HIS A 191 -4.77 5.80 -10.58
C HIS A 191 -5.01 4.33 -10.21
N ASP A 192 -3.96 3.59 -9.83
CA ASP A 192 -4.08 2.21 -9.38
C ASP A 192 -5.02 2.09 -8.17
N ALA A 193 -4.82 2.96 -7.17
CA ALA A 193 -5.67 3.04 -6.00
C ALA A 193 -7.13 3.37 -6.33
N ALA A 194 -7.37 4.26 -7.28
CA ALA A 194 -8.72 4.58 -7.75
C ALA A 194 -9.38 3.39 -8.44
N CYS A 195 -8.64 2.68 -9.29
CA CYS A 195 -9.12 1.48 -9.95
C CYS A 195 -9.51 0.40 -8.93
N GLU A 196 -8.69 0.15 -7.91
CA GLU A 196 -9.02 -0.78 -6.83
C GLU A 196 -10.34 -0.40 -6.13
N LEU A 197 -10.46 0.85 -5.66
CA LEU A 197 -11.66 1.31 -4.96
C LEU A 197 -12.90 1.27 -5.86
N LEU A 198 -12.79 1.68 -7.12
CA LEU A 198 -13.90 1.66 -8.07
C LEU A 198 -14.34 0.24 -8.42
N ALA A 199 -13.42 -0.72 -8.47
CA ALA A 199 -13.75 -2.11 -8.80
C ALA A 199 -14.38 -2.82 -7.60
N ALA A 200 -13.84 -2.59 -6.41
CA ALA A 200 -14.17 -3.35 -5.22
C ALA A 200 -15.32 -2.77 -4.40
N THR A 201 -15.59 -1.46 -4.45
CA THR A 201 -16.54 -0.78 -3.56
C THR A 201 -17.69 -0.09 -4.29
N GLN A 202 -18.70 0.34 -3.52
CA GLN A 202 -19.76 1.25 -3.93
C GLN A 202 -19.59 2.68 -3.42
N LEU A 203 -18.41 3.05 -2.88
CA LEU A 203 -18.12 4.39 -2.37
C LEU A 203 -18.52 5.48 -3.36
N PRO A 204 -19.13 6.60 -2.92
CA PRO A 204 -19.38 7.71 -3.82
C PRO A 204 -18.06 8.38 -4.27
N LEU A 205 -18.08 9.06 -5.42
CA LEU A 205 -16.86 9.52 -6.09
C LEU A 205 -16.12 10.64 -5.33
N ASP A 206 -16.86 11.39 -4.51
CA ASP A 206 -16.32 12.37 -3.56
C ASP A 206 -15.50 11.71 -2.46
N ASP A 207 -15.98 10.60 -1.87
CA ASP A 207 -15.24 9.83 -0.86
C ASP A 207 -13.96 9.23 -1.45
N ILE A 208 -14.04 8.67 -2.66
CA ILE A 208 -12.84 8.18 -3.38
C ILE A 208 -11.86 9.33 -3.66
N ALA A 209 -12.36 10.49 -4.08
CA ALA A 209 -11.51 11.65 -4.33
C ALA A 209 -10.78 12.12 -3.05
N ALA A 210 -11.50 12.17 -1.93
CA ALA A 210 -10.94 12.54 -0.64
C ALA A 210 -9.88 11.54 -0.16
N ALA A 211 -10.17 10.23 -0.24
CA ALA A 211 -9.26 9.16 0.14
C ALA A 211 -7.94 9.16 -0.66
N LEU A 212 -7.98 9.64 -1.91
CA LEU A 212 -6.80 9.76 -2.78
C LEU A 212 -6.11 11.14 -2.69
N GLY A 213 -6.56 12.00 -1.77
CA GLY A 213 -5.99 13.32 -1.51
C GLY A 213 -6.25 14.33 -2.64
N TYR A 214 -7.35 14.21 -3.37
CA TYR A 214 -7.81 15.26 -4.29
C TYR A 214 -8.63 16.30 -3.53
N ALA A 215 -8.51 17.56 -3.95
CA ALA A 215 -9.30 18.67 -3.38
C ALA A 215 -10.81 18.62 -3.68
N GLY A 216 -11.28 17.57 -4.37
CA GLY A 216 -12.69 17.35 -4.71
C GLY A 216 -12.90 16.42 -5.89
N THR A 217 -14.17 16.14 -6.20
CA THR A 217 -14.57 15.18 -7.25
C THR A 217 -14.20 15.63 -8.66
N SER A 218 -14.26 16.92 -8.97
CA SER A 218 -13.92 17.45 -10.30
C SER A 218 -12.44 17.26 -10.67
N PRO A 219 -11.44 17.65 -9.84
CA PRO A 219 -10.04 17.38 -10.16
C PRO A 219 -9.73 15.88 -10.25
N PHE A 220 -10.31 15.05 -9.37
CA PHE A 220 -10.21 13.60 -9.45
C PHE A 220 -10.72 13.07 -10.78
N THR A 221 -11.96 13.42 -11.17
CA THR A 221 -12.58 12.93 -12.41
C THR A 221 -11.77 13.32 -13.65
N ARG A 222 -11.23 14.55 -13.69
CA ARG A 222 -10.36 14.98 -14.79
C ARG A 222 -9.05 14.20 -14.82
N ALA A 223 -8.42 13.97 -13.67
CA ALA A 223 -7.18 13.19 -13.59
C ALA A 223 -7.38 11.74 -14.01
N PHE A 224 -8.41 11.10 -13.46
CA PHE A 224 -8.76 9.73 -13.80
C PHE A 224 -9.06 9.57 -15.29
N ARG A 225 -9.86 10.47 -15.89
CA ARG A 225 -10.19 10.40 -17.32
C ARG A 225 -8.97 10.58 -18.24
N ARG A 226 -8.01 11.43 -17.85
CA ARG A 226 -6.76 11.57 -18.62
C ARG A 226 -5.95 10.28 -18.65
N SER A 227 -5.95 9.51 -17.56
CA SER A 227 -5.20 8.26 -17.45
C SER A 227 -5.96 7.07 -18.05
N ALA A 228 -7.24 6.93 -17.69
CA ALA A 228 -8.07 5.77 -18.02
C ALA A 228 -8.80 5.86 -19.37
N GLY A 229 -8.79 7.04 -20.01
CA GLY A 229 -9.57 7.34 -21.23
C GLY A 229 -11.08 7.49 -21.00
N THR A 230 -11.62 7.02 -19.87
CA THR A 230 -13.05 7.04 -19.54
C THR A 230 -13.34 7.70 -18.19
N SER A 231 -14.62 7.98 -17.89
CA SER A 231 -15.03 8.55 -16.60
C SER A 231 -14.96 7.49 -15.47
N PRO A 232 -14.68 7.87 -14.21
CA PRO A 232 -14.66 6.94 -13.08
C PRO A 232 -15.95 6.11 -12.94
N GLY A 233 -17.12 6.74 -13.14
CA GLY A 233 -18.41 6.07 -13.03
C GLY A 233 -18.66 5.07 -14.17
N GLN A 234 -18.19 5.35 -15.38
CA GLN A 234 -18.25 4.38 -16.48
C GLN A 234 -17.28 3.23 -16.22
N TRP A 235 -16.05 3.54 -15.82
CA TRP A 235 -15.03 2.54 -15.47
C TRP A 235 -15.54 1.58 -14.39
N ARG A 236 -16.16 2.09 -13.33
CA ARG A 236 -16.79 1.27 -12.27
C ARG A 236 -17.77 0.26 -12.84
N ARG A 237 -18.71 0.72 -13.67
CA ARG A 237 -19.74 -0.17 -14.27
C ARG A 237 -19.12 -1.25 -15.14
N GLU A 238 -18.08 -0.92 -15.88
CA GLU A 238 -17.36 -1.88 -16.71
C GLU A 238 -16.57 -2.87 -15.85
N ALA A 239 -15.90 -2.42 -14.79
CA ALA A 239 -15.10 -3.27 -13.91
C ALA A 239 -15.99 -4.27 -13.15
N GLN A 240 -17.09 -3.79 -12.56
CA GLN A 240 -18.02 -4.60 -11.79
C GLN A 240 -18.85 -5.56 -12.66
N ALA A 241 -19.03 -5.23 -13.95
CA ALA A 241 -19.64 -6.14 -14.91
C ALA A 241 -18.65 -7.15 -15.52
N GLY A 242 -17.39 -7.19 -15.05
CA GLY A 242 -16.34 -8.05 -15.60
C GLY A 242 -15.91 -7.69 -17.03
N ARG A 243 -16.15 -6.44 -17.47
CA ARG A 243 -15.94 -5.98 -18.86
C ARG A 243 -14.67 -5.17 -19.08
N VAL A 244 -14.00 -4.69 -18.02
CA VAL A 244 -12.68 -4.03 -18.12
C VAL A 244 -11.58 -5.01 -18.59
N GLU A 245 -11.83 -6.32 -18.53
CA GLU A 245 -10.96 -7.36 -19.08
C GLU A 245 -10.69 -7.25 -20.60
N ARG A 246 -11.46 -6.43 -21.36
CA ARG A 246 -11.27 -6.25 -22.83
C ARG A 246 -10.68 -4.90 -23.25
N LEU A 247 -10.52 -3.95 -22.34
CA LEU A 247 -9.84 -2.67 -22.59
C LEU A 247 -8.48 -2.74 -21.87
N GLY A 248 -7.57 -3.53 -22.44
CA GLY A 248 -6.17 -3.46 -22.08
C GLY A 248 -5.73 -2.00 -22.11
N SER A 249 -5.09 -1.56 -21.02
CA SER A 249 -4.31 -0.32 -21.04
C SER A 249 -3.36 -0.38 -22.24
N PRO A 250 -3.14 0.72 -22.98
CA PRO A 250 -2.15 0.70 -24.04
C PRO A 250 -0.83 0.20 -23.46
N ASP A 251 -0.28 -0.83 -24.09
CA ASP A 251 1.03 -1.41 -23.81
C ASP A 251 2.00 -0.30 -23.43
N ARG A 252 2.33 -0.21 -22.14
CA ARG A 252 3.51 0.54 -21.70
C ARG A 252 4.61 -0.50 -21.55
N PRO A 253 5.77 -0.32 -22.20
CA PRO A 253 6.83 -1.30 -22.19
C PRO A 253 7.27 -1.57 -20.74
N SER A 254 7.39 -2.85 -20.40
CA SER A 254 8.06 -3.29 -19.19
C SER A 254 9.44 -2.62 -19.07
N PRO A 255 9.89 -2.19 -17.88
CA PRO A 255 11.23 -1.62 -17.71
C PRO A 255 12.38 -2.61 -17.92
N ASP A 256 12.09 -3.86 -18.30
CA ASP A 256 13.04 -4.97 -18.34
C ASP A 256 13.56 -5.32 -19.74
N GLU A 257 13.19 -4.54 -20.77
CA GLU A 257 13.89 -4.60 -22.06
C GLU A 257 15.12 -3.69 -22.03
N THR A 258 16.13 -4.10 -21.26
CA THR A 258 17.49 -3.60 -21.48
C THR A 258 17.97 -4.15 -22.83
N PRO A 259 18.31 -3.30 -23.83
CA PRO A 259 18.87 -3.82 -25.07
C PRO A 259 20.19 -4.51 -24.76
N ALA A 260 20.28 -5.79 -25.11
CA ALA A 260 21.48 -6.59 -25.00
C ALA A 260 22.66 -5.81 -25.60
N ARG A 261 23.68 -5.53 -24.77
CA ARG A 261 24.96 -4.99 -25.24
C ARG A 261 25.55 -5.95 -26.27
N PRO A 262 26.07 -5.46 -27.41
CA PRO A 262 26.78 -6.33 -28.34
C PRO A 262 28.02 -6.92 -27.65
N ALA A 263 28.19 -8.24 -27.82
CA ALA A 263 29.31 -8.99 -27.29
C ALA A 263 30.63 -8.40 -27.83
N ALA A 264 31.53 -8.03 -26.93
CA ALA A 264 32.90 -7.68 -27.27
C ALA A 264 33.66 -8.97 -27.59
N ASP A 265 34.28 -9.02 -28.77
CA ASP A 265 35.21 -10.05 -29.20
C ASP A 265 36.34 -10.23 -28.19
N VAL A 266 36.51 -11.47 -27.72
CA VAL A 266 37.71 -11.92 -27.00
C VAL A 266 38.66 -12.54 -28.02
N PRO A 267 39.91 -12.07 -28.19
CA PRO A 267 40.84 -12.71 -29.09
C PRO A 267 41.30 -14.06 -28.53
N ALA A 268 41.24 -15.08 -29.38
CA ALA A 268 41.74 -16.42 -29.13
C ALA A 268 43.26 -16.40 -28.87
N ALA A 269 43.66 -16.99 -27.74
CA ALA A 269 45.03 -17.42 -27.51
C ALA A 269 45.19 -18.85 -28.05
N THR A 270 46.17 -19.06 -28.93
CA THR A 270 46.68 -20.38 -29.32
C THR A 270 48.09 -20.19 -29.92
N PRO A 271 48.99 -21.19 -29.88
CA PRO A 271 48.99 -22.44 -29.11
C PRO A 271 49.92 -22.41 -27.89
#